data_AF-A0A2I0T331-F1
#
_entry.id   AF-A0A2I0T331-F1
#
_cell.length_a   1.000
_cell.length_b   1.000
_cell.length_c   1.000
_cell.angle_alpha   90.00
_cell.angle_beta   90.00
_cell.angle_gamma   90.00
#
_symmetry.space_group_name_H-M   'P 1'
#
loop_
_entity.id
_entity.type
_entity.pdbx_description
1 polymer ?
#
loop_
_entity_poly.entity_id
_entity_poly.type
_entity_poly.pdbx_seq_one_letter_code
_entity_poly.pdbx_strand_id
1 'polypeptide(L)'
;MEKPSFGKPLEEHLAVSGREIAFPVEACVTMLLECGMQEEGLFRVAPSASKLKKLKAALDCCVVDVQEYSADPHAIAGALKSYLRELPEPLMTFELYEEWIQASNIPEQEKRLQALWSACEKLPKANYNNIRYLIKFLAKLTEYQDTNKMTPSNVAIVLGPNLLWPQADGYSIQLESECARGI
;
A
#
# COMPACT_ATOMS: atom_id res chain seq x y z
N MET A 1 0.73 -18.97 -17.93
CA MET A 1 -0.35 -18.21 -17.28
C MET A 1 0.26 -17.59 -16.05
N GLU A 2 0.55 -16.29 -16.09
CA GLU A 2 1.11 -15.58 -14.94
C GLU A 2 0.09 -15.63 -13.80
N LYS A 3 0.59 -15.83 -12.58
CA LYS A 3 -0.25 -15.98 -11.38
C LYS A 3 -0.61 -14.59 -10.83
N PRO A 4 -1.79 -14.42 -10.23
CA PRO A 4 -2.20 -13.13 -9.67
C PRO A 4 -1.21 -12.65 -8.61
N SER A 5 -0.96 -11.34 -8.57
CA SER A 5 -0.15 -10.67 -7.56
C SER A 5 -0.98 -10.28 -6.34
N PHE A 6 -2.26 -9.95 -6.52
CA PHE A 6 -3.15 -9.59 -5.40
C PHE A 6 -3.45 -10.83 -4.55
N GLY A 7 -3.47 -10.67 -3.22
CA GLY A 7 -3.76 -11.78 -2.30
C GLY A 7 -2.64 -12.80 -2.13
N LYS A 8 -1.43 -12.54 -2.67
CA LYS A 8 -0.28 -13.44 -2.60
C LYS A 8 0.85 -12.87 -1.76
N PRO A 9 1.64 -13.73 -1.08
CA PRO A 9 2.82 -13.28 -0.37
C PRO A 9 3.77 -12.52 -1.31
N LEU A 10 4.28 -11.39 -0.83
CA LEU A 10 5.15 -10.50 -1.60
C LEU A 10 6.32 -11.26 -2.24
N GLU A 11 7.02 -12.07 -1.45
CA GLU A 11 8.18 -12.84 -1.91
C GLU A 11 7.83 -13.86 -2.99
N GLU A 12 6.64 -14.48 -2.93
CA GLU A 12 6.23 -15.52 -3.89
C GLU A 12 6.15 -14.93 -5.31
N HIS A 13 5.41 -13.84 -5.49
CA HIS A 13 5.21 -13.28 -6.83
C HIS A 13 6.43 -12.49 -7.33
N LEU A 14 7.27 -11.94 -6.43
CA LEU A 14 8.57 -11.38 -6.80
C LEU A 14 9.52 -12.47 -7.31
N ALA A 15 9.59 -13.61 -6.63
CA ALA A 15 10.43 -14.73 -7.05
C ALA A 15 10.00 -15.30 -8.41
N VAL A 16 8.69 -15.43 -8.65
CA VAL A 16 8.14 -15.90 -9.93
C VAL A 16 8.46 -14.94 -11.08
N SER A 17 8.40 -13.63 -10.84
CA SER A 17 8.62 -12.60 -11.87
C SER A 17 10.09 -12.18 -12.02
N GLY A 18 10.96 -12.56 -11.08
CA GLY A 18 12.36 -12.11 -11.03
C GLY A 18 12.52 -10.61 -10.73
N ARG A 19 11.50 -9.97 -10.15
CA ARG A 19 11.45 -8.52 -9.90
C ARG A 19 11.88 -8.20 -8.48
N GLU A 20 12.45 -7.01 -8.29
CA GLU A 20 12.72 -6.48 -6.94
C GLU A 20 11.53 -5.68 -6.39
N ILE A 21 10.80 -4.99 -7.27
CA ILE A 21 9.61 -4.21 -6.94
C ILE A 21 8.38 -4.90 -7.53
N ALA A 22 7.35 -5.02 -6.69
CA ALA A 22 6.09 -5.62 -7.06
C ALA A 22 5.50 -4.87 -8.25
N PHE A 23 5.09 -5.60 -9.29
CA PHE A 23 4.54 -4.98 -10.50
C PHE A 23 3.36 -4.05 -10.18
N PRO A 24 2.39 -4.40 -9.31
CA PRO A 24 1.32 -3.47 -8.97
C PRO A 24 1.78 -2.18 -8.31
N VAL A 25 2.87 -2.22 -7.53
CA VAL A 25 3.47 -1.03 -6.91
C VAL A 25 4.14 -0.17 -7.97
N GLU A 26 5.02 -0.76 -8.78
CA GLU A 26 5.76 -0.02 -9.81
C GLU A 26 4.83 0.59 -10.85
N ALA A 27 3.88 -0.18 -11.38
CA ALA A 27 2.94 0.27 -12.40
C ALA A 27 2.07 1.43 -11.88
N CYS A 28 1.45 1.28 -10.71
CA CYS A 28 0.61 2.33 -10.14
C CYS A 28 1.40 3.60 -9.82
N VAL A 29 2.60 3.48 -9.25
CA VAL A 29 3.46 4.64 -8.98
C VAL A 29 3.87 5.34 -10.27
N THR A 30 4.25 4.58 -11.31
CA THR A 30 4.63 5.15 -12.61
C THR A 30 3.48 5.92 -13.24
N MET A 31 2.28 5.31 -13.28
CA MET A 31 1.09 6.00 -13.81
C MET A 31 0.73 7.26 -13.00
N LEU A 32 0.80 7.21 -11.67
CA LEU A 32 0.51 8.39 -10.83
C LEU A 32 1.56 9.50 -11.00
N LEU A 33 2.83 9.16 -11.22
CA LEU A 33 3.86 10.14 -11.53
C LEU A 33 3.58 10.85 -12.87
N GLU A 34 2.99 10.16 -13.83
CA GLU A 34 2.66 10.72 -15.15
C GLU A 34 1.38 11.56 -15.16
N CYS A 35 0.31 11.10 -14.49
CA CYS A 35 -1.00 11.77 -14.60
C CYS A 35 -1.63 12.22 -13.28
N GLY A 36 -1.15 11.76 -12.13
CA GLY A 36 -1.86 11.87 -10.86
C GLY A 36 -1.33 12.92 -9.88
N MET A 37 -0.10 13.41 -10.04
CA MET A 37 0.60 14.17 -8.97
C MET A 37 -0.14 15.41 -8.44
N GLN A 38 -0.96 16.04 -9.28
CA GLN A 38 -1.75 17.23 -8.93
C GLN A 38 -3.22 16.93 -8.60
N GLU A 39 -3.67 15.69 -8.76
CA GLU A 39 -5.07 15.29 -8.54
C GLU A 39 -5.45 15.45 -7.06
N GLU A 40 -6.55 16.18 -6.81
CA GLU A 40 -6.95 16.50 -5.44
C GLU A 40 -7.39 15.24 -4.67
N GLY A 41 -6.80 15.02 -3.50
CA GLY A 41 -7.24 13.96 -2.61
C GLY A 41 -6.93 12.56 -3.11
N LEU A 42 -5.85 12.36 -3.87
CA LEU A 42 -5.30 11.03 -4.12
C LEU A 42 -5.25 10.19 -2.85
N PHE A 43 -5.55 8.89 -2.98
CA PHE A 43 -5.70 7.94 -1.87
C PHE A 43 -6.86 8.20 -0.90
N ARG A 44 -7.42 9.41 -0.84
CA ARG A 44 -8.59 9.75 0.00
C ARG A 44 -9.90 9.49 -0.73
N VAL A 45 -10.00 9.92 -1.99
CA VAL A 45 -11.22 9.76 -2.80
C VAL A 45 -11.39 8.29 -3.22
N ALA A 46 -12.60 7.76 -3.04
CA ALA A 46 -12.93 6.39 -3.44
C ALA A 46 -13.15 6.31 -4.96
N PRO A 47 -12.52 5.37 -5.67
CA PRO A 47 -12.73 5.21 -7.10
C PRO A 47 -14.04 4.50 -7.42
N SER A 48 -14.44 4.52 -8.69
CA SER A 48 -15.49 3.63 -9.18
C SER A 48 -15.10 2.16 -8.98
N ALA A 49 -15.98 1.38 -8.34
CA ALA A 49 -15.74 -0.03 -8.04
C ALA A 49 -15.50 -0.88 -9.32
N SER A 50 -16.19 -0.56 -10.42
CA SER A 50 -16.02 -1.28 -11.69
C SER A 50 -14.66 -1.00 -12.33
N LYS A 51 -14.22 0.26 -12.33
CA LYS A 51 -12.89 0.66 -12.83
C LYS A 51 -11.78 0.06 -11.97
N LEU A 52 -11.92 0.11 -10.65
CA LEU A 52 -10.97 -0.50 -9.73
C LEU A 52 -10.84 -2.01 -9.98
N LYS A 53 -11.96 -2.73 -10.09
CA LYS A 53 -11.96 -4.17 -10.38
C LYS A 53 -11.26 -4.48 -11.72
N LYS A 54 -11.53 -3.69 -12.76
CA LYS A 54 -10.90 -3.84 -14.07
C LYS A 54 -9.38 -3.62 -14.01
N LEU A 55 -8.93 -2.55 -13.34
CA LEU A 55 -7.51 -2.24 -13.21
C LEU A 55 -6.76 -3.28 -12.38
N LYS A 56 -7.35 -3.78 -11.29
CA LYS A 56 -6.76 -4.90 -10.53
C LYS A 56 -6.54 -6.13 -11.39
N ALA A 57 -7.53 -6.52 -12.20
CA ALA A 57 -7.40 -7.67 -13.09
C ALA A 57 -6.34 -7.45 -14.18
N ALA A 58 -6.20 -6.22 -14.69
CA ALA A 58 -5.14 -5.85 -15.63
C ALA A 58 -3.75 -5.96 -14.99
N LEU A 59 -3.60 -5.48 -13.75
CA LEU A 59 -2.37 -5.59 -12.95
C LEU A 59 -1.99 -7.04 -12.65
N ASP A 60 -2.96 -7.90 -12.32
CA ASP A 60 -2.73 -9.34 -12.08
C ASP A 60 -2.23 -10.09 -13.32
N CYS A 61 -2.58 -9.61 -14.51
CA CYS A 61 -2.13 -10.17 -15.78
C CYS A 61 -0.85 -9.52 -16.32
N CYS A 62 -0.27 -8.55 -15.61
CA CYS A 62 0.86 -7.73 -16.09
C CYS A 62 0.58 -6.97 -17.41
N VAL A 63 -0.70 -6.74 -17.76
CA VAL A 63 -1.12 -6.04 -18.97
C VAL A 63 -1.77 -4.72 -18.57
N VAL A 64 -0.94 -3.70 -18.32
CA VAL A 64 -1.43 -2.36 -17.99
C VAL A 64 -1.05 -1.40 -19.11
N ASP A 65 -2.06 -0.83 -19.77
CA ASP A 65 -1.89 0.29 -20.68
C ASP A 65 -2.06 1.59 -19.89
N VAL A 66 -0.97 2.35 -19.75
CA VAL A 66 -0.97 3.63 -19.05
C VAL A 66 -1.98 4.61 -19.66
N GLN A 67 -2.16 4.58 -20.97
CA GLN A 67 -3.09 5.49 -21.67
C GLN A 67 -4.56 5.17 -21.37
N GLU A 68 -4.88 3.90 -21.10
CA GLU A 68 -6.25 3.48 -20.77
C GLU A 68 -6.69 3.99 -19.39
N TYR A 69 -5.76 4.05 -18.43
CA TYR A 69 -6.07 4.35 -17.03
C TYR A 69 -5.65 5.76 -16.58
N SER A 70 -4.91 6.51 -17.41
CA SER A 70 -4.43 7.86 -17.12
C SER A 70 -5.56 8.85 -16.82
N ALA A 71 -6.77 8.60 -17.33
CA ALA A 71 -7.96 9.43 -17.13
C ALA A 71 -8.61 9.32 -15.74
N ASP A 72 -8.16 8.39 -14.87
CA ASP A 72 -8.72 8.24 -13.52
C ASP A 72 -7.62 7.92 -12.48
N PRO A 73 -6.89 8.95 -11.99
CA PRO A 73 -5.84 8.77 -11.00
C PRO A 73 -6.35 8.18 -9.68
N HIS A 74 -7.62 8.39 -9.32
CA HIS A 74 -8.22 7.78 -8.14
C HIS A 74 -8.36 6.25 -8.26
N ALA A 75 -8.67 5.75 -9.46
CA ALA A 75 -8.68 4.30 -9.72
C ALA A 75 -7.28 3.69 -9.52
N ILE A 76 -6.23 4.37 -10.01
CA ILE A 76 -4.84 3.93 -9.85
C ILE A 76 -4.43 3.92 -8.37
N ALA A 77 -4.69 5.02 -7.66
CA ALA A 77 -4.42 5.11 -6.22
C ALA A 77 -5.22 4.05 -5.43
N GLY A 78 -6.46 3.78 -5.82
CA GLY A 78 -7.28 2.73 -5.23
C GLY A 78 -6.73 1.32 -5.46
N ALA A 79 -6.18 1.06 -6.65
CA ALA A 79 -5.56 -0.22 -6.99
C ALA A 79 -4.29 -0.44 -6.16
N LEU A 80 -3.44 0.59 -6.03
CA LEU A 80 -2.25 0.55 -5.17
C LEU A 80 -2.62 0.27 -3.71
N LYS A 81 -3.60 0.99 -3.14
CA LYS A 81 -4.09 0.72 -1.77
C LYS A 81 -4.61 -0.71 -1.62
N SER A 82 -5.36 -1.17 -2.61
CA SER A 82 -5.95 -2.50 -2.58
C SER A 82 -4.87 -3.58 -2.61
N TYR A 83 -3.83 -3.41 -3.43
CA TYR A 83 -2.70 -4.34 -3.47
C TYR A 83 -2.03 -4.44 -2.09
N LEU A 84 -1.68 -3.29 -1.50
CA LEU A 84 -0.98 -3.24 -0.21
C LEU A 84 -1.80 -3.90 0.91
N ARG A 85 -3.10 -3.62 0.97
CA ARG A 85 -4.03 -4.17 1.98
C ARG A 85 -4.35 -5.65 1.77
N GLU A 86 -4.30 -6.14 0.54
CA GLU A 86 -4.62 -7.53 0.20
C GLU A 86 -3.42 -8.46 0.32
N LEU A 87 -2.22 -7.95 0.64
CA LEU A 87 -1.11 -8.81 1.02
C LEU A 87 -1.51 -9.68 2.23
N PRO A 88 -1.13 -10.98 2.27
CA PRO A 88 -1.40 -11.84 3.42
C PRO A 88 -0.78 -11.34 4.73
N GLU A 89 0.27 -10.53 4.62
CA GLU A 89 0.98 -9.86 5.72
C GLU A 89 1.22 -8.39 5.33
N PRO A 90 1.15 -7.43 6.28
CA PRO A 90 1.48 -6.04 6.00
C PRO A 90 2.85 -5.89 5.37
N LEU A 91 2.99 -4.90 4.49
CA LEU A 91 4.28 -4.58 3.90
C LEU A 91 5.33 -4.26 4.98
N MET A 92 4.89 -3.72 6.13
CA MET A 92 5.74 -3.44 7.30
C MET A 92 5.87 -4.63 8.29
N THR A 93 5.38 -5.82 7.93
CA THR A 93 5.43 -7.11 8.65
C THR A 93 4.67 -7.16 9.97
N PHE A 94 4.18 -8.35 10.34
CA PHE A 94 3.61 -8.60 11.66
C PHE A 94 4.70 -8.66 12.74
N GLU A 95 5.86 -9.24 12.41
CA GLU A 95 6.99 -9.39 13.34
C GLU A 95 7.43 -8.04 13.93
N LEU A 96 7.46 -6.99 13.11
CA LEU A 96 7.90 -5.66 13.53
C LEU A 96 6.76 -4.76 14.03
N TYR A 97 5.51 -5.25 14.10
CA TYR A 97 4.34 -4.42 14.42
C TYR A 97 4.52 -3.63 15.72
N GLU A 98 4.83 -4.33 16.82
CA GLU A 98 5.02 -3.69 18.13
C GLU A 98 6.19 -2.69 18.12
N GLU A 99 7.25 -3.01 17.38
CA GLU A 99 8.42 -2.13 17.26
C GLU A 99 8.06 -0.82 16.54
N TRP A 100 7.25 -0.88 15.48
CA TRP A 100 6.73 0.30 14.79
C TRP A 100 5.87 1.17 15.71
N ILE A 101 4.95 0.55 16.46
CA ILE A 101 4.07 1.27 17.38
C ILE A 101 4.88 1.95 18.48
N GLN A 102 5.80 1.22 19.12
CA GLN A 102 6.68 1.77 20.16
C GLN A 102 7.55 2.91 19.63
N ALA A 103 8.18 2.73 18.47
CA ALA A 103 8.99 3.78 17.84
C ALA A 103 8.15 5.05 17.58
N SER A 104 6.93 4.89 17.05
CA SER A 104 6.05 6.03 16.72
C SER A 104 5.64 6.86 17.94
N ASN A 105 5.54 6.23 19.12
CA ASN A 105 5.12 6.85 20.38
C ASN A 105 6.25 7.59 21.12
N ILE A 106 7.49 7.53 20.63
CA ILE A 106 8.61 8.25 21.23
C ILE A 106 8.38 9.77 21.08
N PRO A 107 8.34 10.55 22.18
CA PRO A 107 8.09 12.00 22.12
C PRO A 107 9.24 12.79 21.49
N GLU A 108 10.48 12.37 21.76
CA GLU A 108 11.68 13.04 21.29
C GLU A 108 11.95 12.70 19.81
N GLN A 109 11.90 13.72 18.96
CA GLN A 109 11.93 13.55 17.50
C GLN A 109 13.15 12.77 17.00
N GLU A 110 14.34 13.06 17.51
CA GLU A 110 15.57 12.41 17.07
C GLU A 110 15.60 10.92 17.45
N LYS A 111 15.22 10.60 18.68
CA LYS A 111 15.10 9.20 19.14
C LYS A 111 14.02 8.45 18.38
N ARG A 112 12.89 9.09 18.09
CA ARG A 112 11.82 8.51 17.25
C ARG A 112 12.35 8.18 15.86
N LEU A 113 13.09 9.10 15.24
CA LEU A 113 13.68 8.87 13.92
C LEU A 113 14.67 7.71 13.94
N GLN A 114 15.54 7.63 14.95
CA GLN A 114 16.49 6.52 15.11
C GLN A 114 15.79 5.17 15.31
N ALA A 115 14.72 5.13 16.12
CA ALA A 115 13.94 3.90 16.33
C ALA A 115 13.22 3.45 15.05
N LEU A 116 12.58 4.38 14.32
CA LEU A 116 11.95 4.09 13.03
C LEU A 116 12.97 3.61 12.00
N TRP A 117 14.18 4.18 12.00
CA TRP A 117 15.26 3.73 11.14
C TRP A 117 15.70 2.30 11.48
N SER A 118 15.86 2.00 12.77
CA SER A 118 16.23 0.66 13.24
C SER A 118 15.19 -0.40 12.85
N ALA A 119 13.91 -0.08 12.96
CA ALA A 119 12.83 -0.95 12.51
C ALA A 119 12.85 -1.17 10.98
N CYS A 120 13.13 -0.12 10.19
CA CYS A 120 13.31 -0.24 8.73
C CYS A 120 14.44 -1.21 8.36
N GLU A 121 15.57 -1.17 9.06
CA GLU A 121 16.74 -2.03 8.77
C GLU A 121 16.50 -3.51 9.04
N LYS A 122 15.50 -3.84 9.87
CA LYS A 122 15.10 -5.22 10.17
C LYS A 122 14.13 -5.82 9.16
N LEU A 123 13.55 -5.02 8.26
CA LEU A 123 12.62 -5.52 7.26
C LEU A 123 13.29 -6.55 6.35
N PRO A 124 12.56 -7.62 5.96
CA PRO A 124 13.01 -8.50 4.88
C PRO A 124 13.32 -7.69 3.62
N LYS A 125 14.32 -8.12 2.84
CA LYS A 125 14.82 -7.38 1.67
C LYS A 125 13.71 -6.99 0.70
N ALA A 126 12.76 -7.90 0.44
CA ALA A 126 11.61 -7.64 -0.44
C ALA A 126 10.73 -6.50 0.10
N ASN A 127 10.36 -6.57 1.38
CA ASN A 127 9.57 -5.55 2.07
C ASN A 127 10.29 -4.20 2.10
N TYR A 128 11.57 -4.18 2.48
CA TYR A 128 12.41 -2.98 2.51
C TYR A 128 12.46 -2.29 1.14
N ASN A 129 12.71 -3.04 0.07
CA ASN A 129 12.80 -2.47 -1.28
C ASN A 129 11.47 -1.82 -1.70
N ASN A 130 10.35 -2.52 -1.46
CA ASN A 130 9.02 -2.04 -1.85
C ASN A 130 8.54 -0.87 -0.97
N ILE A 131 8.76 -0.89 0.35
CA ILE A 131 8.42 0.24 1.22
C ILE A 131 9.26 1.46 0.88
N ARG A 132 10.56 1.29 0.63
CA ARG A 132 11.45 2.39 0.23
C ARG A 132 11.01 3.02 -1.10
N TYR A 133 10.63 2.19 -2.07
CA TYR A 133 10.12 2.67 -3.35
C TYR A 133 8.83 3.49 -3.16
N LEU A 134 7.89 2.97 -2.37
CA LEU A 134 6.64 3.66 -2.05
C LEU A 134 6.87 4.96 -1.29
N ILE A 135 7.68 4.96 -0.22
CA ILE A 135 7.94 6.16 0.60
C ILE A 135 8.60 7.26 -0.21
N LYS A 136 9.48 6.94 -1.17
CA LYS A 136 10.03 7.93 -2.10
C LYS A 136 8.96 8.58 -2.97
N PHE A 137 8.03 7.78 -3.51
CA PHE A 137 6.90 8.30 -4.27
C PHE A 137 6.01 9.19 -3.38
N LEU A 138 5.70 8.76 -2.16
CA LEU A 138 4.85 9.54 -1.25
C LEU A 138 5.50 10.86 -0.83
N ALA A 139 6.82 10.85 -0.58
CA ALA A 139 7.57 12.08 -0.34
C ALA A 139 7.43 13.04 -1.53
N LYS A 140 7.62 12.54 -2.75
CA LYS A 140 7.43 13.33 -3.97
C LYS A 140 5.99 13.84 -4.12
N LEU A 141 4.98 13.03 -3.79
CA LEU A 141 3.58 13.44 -3.83
C LEU A 141 3.28 14.60 -2.88
N THR A 142 3.86 14.58 -1.68
CA THR A 142 3.64 15.63 -0.68
C THR A 142 4.30 16.97 -1.04
N GLU A 143 5.25 16.98 -1.99
CA GLU A 143 5.77 18.24 -2.55
C GLU A 143 4.69 19.03 -3.33
N TYR A 144 3.63 18.35 -3.81
CA TYR A 144 2.52 18.97 -4.53
C TYR A 144 1.29 19.26 -3.64
N GLN A 145 1.46 19.24 -2.31
CA GLN A 145 0.36 19.37 -1.35
C GLN A 145 -0.46 20.65 -1.48
N ASP A 146 0.13 21.73 -2.02
CA ASP A 146 -0.60 22.99 -2.27
C ASP A 146 -1.69 22.83 -3.34
N THR A 147 -1.52 21.88 -4.27
CA THR A 147 -2.51 21.55 -5.31
C THR A 147 -3.32 20.33 -4.93
N ASN A 148 -2.67 19.19 -4.68
CA ASN A 148 -3.35 17.91 -4.45
C ASN A 148 -3.98 17.77 -3.04
N LYS A 149 -3.69 18.70 -2.13
CA LYS A 149 -4.20 18.76 -0.73
C LYS A 149 -3.79 17.56 0.15
N MET A 150 -2.79 16.80 -0.26
CA MET A 150 -2.28 15.64 0.47
C MET A 150 -0.98 15.99 1.21
N THR A 151 -1.13 16.46 2.46
CA THR A 151 0.00 16.65 3.39
C THR A 151 0.57 15.30 3.84
N PRO A 152 1.80 15.24 4.40
CA PRO A 152 2.35 14.01 4.97
C PRO A 152 1.42 13.33 5.98
N SER A 153 0.75 14.12 6.84
CA SER A 153 -0.23 13.62 7.80
C SER A 153 -1.46 13.03 7.12
N ASN A 154 -1.99 13.69 6.08
CA ASN A 154 -3.14 13.18 5.33
C ASN A 154 -2.81 11.85 4.64
N VAL A 155 -1.62 11.75 4.04
CA VAL A 155 -1.12 10.52 3.41
C VAL A 155 -0.96 9.41 4.45
N ALA A 156 -0.38 9.69 5.61
CA ALA A 156 -0.21 8.72 6.68
C ALA A 156 -1.54 8.16 7.20
N ILE A 157 -2.57 9.00 7.35
CA ILE A 157 -3.91 8.57 7.77
C ILE A 157 -4.52 7.58 6.77
N VAL A 158 -4.41 7.86 5.47
CA VAL A 158 -5.06 7.03 4.45
C VAL A 158 -4.25 5.78 4.07
N LEU A 159 -2.92 5.81 4.17
CA LEU A 159 -2.05 4.68 3.81
C LEU A 159 -1.60 3.84 4.99
N GLY A 160 -1.52 4.39 6.21
CA GLY A 160 -1.11 3.67 7.42
C GLY A 160 -1.82 2.31 7.58
N PRO A 161 -3.18 2.26 7.54
CA PRO A 161 -3.92 1.01 7.66
C PRO A 161 -3.71 0.00 6.51
N ASN A 162 -3.12 0.42 5.39
CA ASN A 162 -2.78 -0.45 4.26
C ASN A 162 -1.30 -0.87 4.27
N LEU A 163 -0.49 -0.36 5.20
CA LEU A 163 0.94 -0.65 5.30
C LEU A 163 1.27 -1.42 6.57
N LEU A 164 0.48 -1.22 7.63
CA LEU A 164 0.66 -1.82 8.93
C LEU A 164 -0.71 -2.09 9.57
N TRP A 165 -0.94 -3.31 10.00
CA TRP A 165 -2.11 -3.72 10.79
C TRP A 165 -1.71 -4.87 11.74
N PRO A 166 -2.37 -5.03 12.89
CA PRO A 166 -2.03 -6.09 13.83
C PRO A 166 -2.38 -7.44 13.23
N GLN A 167 -1.64 -8.48 13.62
CA GLN A 167 -2.03 -9.84 13.31
C GLN A 167 -3.35 -10.13 14.02
N ALA A 168 -4.37 -10.55 13.27
CA ALA A 168 -5.61 -10.99 13.89
C ALA A 168 -5.32 -12.27 14.67
N ASP A 169 -5.40 -12.20 16.00
CA ASP A 169 -5.49 -13.40 16.82
C ASP A 169 -6.70 -14.19 16.33
N GLY A 170 -6.55 -15.50 16.09
CA GLY A 170 -7.54 -16.37 15.45
C GLY A 170 -8.93 -16.47 16.12
N TYR A 171 -9.23 -15.60 17.09
CA TYR A 171 -10.53 -15.41 17.72
C TYR A 171 -11.48 -14.49 16.96
N SER A 172 -11.03 -13.72 15.96
CA SER A 172 -11.91 -12.76 15.26
C SER A 172 -12.84 -13.38 14.20
N ILE A 173 -12.66 -14.65 13.81
CA ILE A 173 -13.46 -15.28 12.74
C ILE A 173 -14.78 -15.89 13.26
N GLN A 174 -14.99 -15.98 14.59
CA GLN A 174 -16.22 -16.57 15.15
C GLN A 174 -17.36 -15.57 15.37
N LEU A 175 -17.06 -14.29 15.60
CA LEU A 175 -18.09 -13.28 15.96
C LEU A 175 -18.96 -12.83 14.78
N GLU A 176 -18.49 -12.95 13.53
CA GLU A 176 -19.32 -12.63 12.36
C GLU A 176 -20.32 -13.75 12.01
N SER A 177 -20.13 -14.97 12.51
CA SER A 177 -21.01 -16.12 12.21
C SER A 177 -22.20 -16.27 13.16
N GLU A 178 -22.14 -15.71 14.36
CA GLU A 178 -23.23 -15.76 15.35
C GLU A 178 -24.24 -14.60 15.16
N CYS A 179 -23.80 -13.44 14.65
CA CYS A 179 -24.72 -12.34 14.35
C CYS A 179 -25.63 -12.59 13.13
N ALA A 180 -25.27 -13.53 12.24
CA ALA A 180 -26.02 -13.84 11.02
C ALA A 180 -27.13 -14.90 11.19
N ARG A 181 -27.33 -15.45 12.39
CA ARG A 181 -28.41 -16.42 12.69
C ARG A 181 -29.53 -15.85 13.58
N GLY A 182 -29.52 -14.55 13.82
CA GLY A 182 -30.46 -13.86 14.70
C GLY A 182 -31.29 -12.79 14.03
N ILE A 183 -31.88 -13.07 12.85
CA ILE A 183 -33.08 -12.39 12.32
C ILE A 183 -33.94 -13.43 11.61
#